data_AF-A0A511N8N1-F1
#
_entry.id   AF-A0A511N8N1-F1
#
_cell.length_a   1.000
_cell.length_b   1.000
_cell.length_c   1.000
_cell.angle_alpha   90.00
_cell.angle_beta   90.00
_cell.angle_gamma   90.00
#
_symmetry.space_group_name_H-M   'P 1'
#
loop_
_entity.id
_entity.type
_entity.pdbx_description
1 polymer ?
#
loop_
_entity_poly.entity_id
_entity_poly.type
_entity_poly.pdbx_seq_one_letter_code
_entity_poly.pdbx_strand_id
1 'polypeptide(L)'
;MIDLSMFDAFPILQTERLVLRDIRETDISDVFQLFSNPEVTRFHGTSTFMEEKQAAEFVNFVQSRYREKTGIRWAITLRDTGAFIGTVGMNSIIQHRTVIGYDLSEAHWGRGYMPEAVQAMLEYAFSVGLYRVQAMVIPGNQASVRVLEKLGFREEGLLRSWYHWEGRYWDMLSFSLLKPEFRPESRRFSGVQH
;
A
#
# COMPACT_ATOMS: atom_id res chain seq x y z
N MET A 1 -2.26 -20.25 -11.22
CA MET A 1 -1.90 -19.17 -12.17
C MET A 1 -2.35 -17.86 -11.55
N ILE A 2 -1.62 -16.75 -11.78
CA ILE A 2 -2.12 -15.43 -11.35
C ILE A 2 -3.26 -15.08 -12.26
N ASP A 3 -4.35 -14.60 -11.67
CA ASP A 3 -5.47 -14.09 -12.44
C ASP A 3 -5.15 -12.70 -12.97
N LEU A 4 -4.83 -12.61 -14.25
CA LEU A 4 -4.52 -11.34 -14.92
C LEU A 4 -5.78 -10.51 -15.25
N SER A 5 -6.98 -11.08 -15.09
CA SER A 5 -8.23 -10.34 -15.22
C SER A 5 -8.37 -9.22 -14.18
N MET A 6 -7.55 -9.27 -13.13
CA MET A 6 -7.40 -8.20 -12.13
C MET A 6 -7.06 -6.82 -12.73
N PHE A 7 -6.62 -6.78 -13.99
CA PHE A 7 -6.32 -5.56 -14.74
C PHE A 7 -7.38 -5.18 -15.79
N ASP A 8 -8.48 -5.93 -15.89
CA ASP A 8 -9.54 -5.64 -16.87
C ASP A 8 -10.48 -4.53 -16.36
N ALA A 9 -10.63 -4.42 -15.04
CA ALA A 9 -11.31 -3.32 -14.37
C ALA A 9 -10.63 -3.03 -13.04
N PHE A 10 -10.54 -1.75 -12.67
CA PHE A 10 -9.89 -1.36 -11.43
C PHE A 10 -10.70 -1.85 -10.22
N PRO A 11 -10.14 -2.70 -9.36
CA PRO A 11 -10.86 -3.27 -8.22
C PRO A 11 -11.13 -2.22 -7.15
N ILE A 12 -12.41 -2.03 -6.79
CA ILE A 12 -12.80 -1.24 -5.62
C ILE A 12 -12.90 -2.19 -4.43
N LEU A 13 -12.09 -1.96 -3.39
CA LEU A 13 -12.13 -2.76 -2.17
C LEU A 13 -12.86 -1.96 -1.07
N GLN A 14 -13.64 -2.67 -0.28
CA GLN A 14 -14.52 -2.08 0.72
C GLN A 14 -14.33 -2.79 2.06
N THR A 15 -14.13 -2.02 3.11
CA THR A 15 -13.96 -2.49 4.49
C THR A 15 -15.00 -1.83 5.40
N GLU A 16 -14.97 -2.10 6.70
CA GLU A 16 -15.91 -1.44 7.63
C GLU A 16 -15.86 0.08 7.51
N ARG A 17 -14.66 0.67 7.47
CA ARG A 17 -14.48 2.14 7.53
C ARG A 17 -13.91 2.76 6.26
N LEU A 18 -13.41 1.96 5.32
CA LEU A 18 -12.63 2.43 4.17
C LEU A 18 -13.22 1.98 2.83
N VAL A 19 -12.96 2.81 1.83
CA VAL A 19 -13.07 2.47 0.41
C VAL A 19 -11.69 2.65 -0.22
N LEU A 20 -11.15 1.55 -0.75
CA LEU A 20 -9.92 1.55 -1.55
C LEU A 20 -10.31 1.62 -3.01
N ARG A 21 -9.95 2.72 -3.67
CA ARG A 21 -10.34 3.02 -5.06
C ARG A 21 -9.15 3.48 -5.87
N ASP A 22 -9.35 3.60 -7.18
CA ASP A 22 -8.35 4.18 -8.08
C ASP A 22 -7.96 5.60 -7.64
N ILE A 23 -6.69 5.95 -7.87
CA ILE A 23 -6.14 7.28 -7.66
C ILE A 23 -6.42 8.11 -8.92
N ARG A 24 -7.07 9.25 -8.74
CA ARG A 24 -7.59 10.11 -9.81
C ARG A 24 -6.81 11.41 -9.86
N GLU A 25 -6.91 12.12 -10.98
CA GLU A 25 -6.35 13.49 -11.11
C GLU A 25 -6.91 14.44 -10.04
N THR A 26 -8.15 14.25 -9.62
CA THR A 26 -8.78 15.04 -8.55
C THR A 26 -8.13 14.81 -7.18
N ASP A 27 -7.34 13.75 -6.99
CA ASP A 27 -6.62 13.47 -5.74
C ASP A 27 -5.22 14.11 -5.70
N ILE A 28 -4.76 14.79 -6.77
CA ILE A 28 -3.40 15.35 -6.84
C ILE A 28 -3.11 16.27 -5.66
N SER A 29 -4.05 17.13 -5.27
CA SER A 29 -3.86 18.04 -4.13
C SER A 29 -3.77 17.27 -2.81
N ASP A 30 -4.58 16.22 -2.63
CA ASP A 30 -4.52 15.38 -1.42
C ASP A 30 -3.22 14.56 -1.35
N VAL A 31 -2.75 14.05 -2.49
CA VAL A 31 -1.45 13.36 -2.62
C VAL A 31 -0.31 14.33 -2.30
N PHE A 32 -0.39 15.57 -2.79
CA PHE A 32 0.60 16.60 -2.46
C PHE A 32 0.59 16.91 -0.97
N GLN A 33 -0.57 17.11 -0.34
CA GLN A 33 -0.67 17.32 1.11
C GLN A 33 -0.11 16.15 1.92
N LEU A 34 -0.33 14.90 1.46
CA LEU A 34 0.23 13.72 2.10
C LEU A 34 1.77 13.71 2.07
N PHE A 35 2.36 13.90 0.89
CA PHE A 35 3.81 13.74 0.69
C PHE A 35 4.63 15.03 0.93
N SER A 36 3.97 16.17 1.13
CA SER A 36 4.61 17.41 1.60
C SER A 36 4.80 17.43 3.12
N ASN A 37 4.23 16.48 3.87
CA ASN A 37 4.47 16.32 5.29
C ASN A 37 5.76 15.53 5.56
N PRO A 38 6.81 16.13 6.16
CA PRO A 38 8.08 15.46 6.44
C PRO A 38 7.95 14.24 7.37
N GLU A 39 6.96 14.21 8.26
CA GLU A 39 6.77 13.05 9.15
C GLU A 39 6.26 11.83 8.36
N VAL A 40 5.50 12.05 7.28
CA VAL A 40 5.04 10.98 6.38
C VAL A 40 6.22 10.46 5.54
N THR A 41 7.06 11.36 5.01
CA THR A 41 8.17 11.00 4.12
C THR A 41 9.46 10.61 4.84
N ARG A 42 9.54 10.80 6.16
CA ARG A 42 10.74 10.54 6.98
C ARG A 42 11.39 9.17 6.74
N PHE A 43 10.58 8.14 6.51
CA PHE A 43 11.02 6.77 6.23
C PHE A 43 10.66 6.31 4.81
N HIS A 44 10.34 7.26 3.95
CA HIS A 44 10.02 7.02 2.58
C HIS A 44 11.30 7.16 1.74
N GLY A 45 11.51 6.27 0.78
CA GLY A 45 12.64 6.34 -0.17
C GLY A 45 12.46 7.45 -1.21
N THR A 46 11.80 8.56 -0.86
CA THR A 46 11.56 9.71 -1.73
C THR A 46 11.60 10.99 -0.92
N SER A 47 11.97 12.09 -1.57
CA SER A 47 12.07 13.40 -0.93
C SER A 47 10.68 13.96 -0.69
N THR A 48 10.52 14.74 0.39
CA THR A 48 9.30 15.49 0.66
C THR A 48 8.92 16.32 -0.56
N PHE A 49 7.65 16.27 -0.96
CA PHE A 49 7.18 17.02 -2.11
C PHE A 49 7.14 18.51 -1.77
N MET A 50 7.67 19.32 -2.68
CA MET A 50 7.72 20.78 -2.60
C MET A 50 6.73 21.44 -3.57
N GLU A 51 6.32 20.72 -4.62
CA GLU A 51 5.42 21.21 -5.65
C GLU A 51 4.35 20.16 -6.00
N GLU A 52 3.12 20.60 -6.32
CA GLU A 52 2.02 19.71 -6.77
C GLU A 52 2.39 18.90 -8.02
N LYS A 53 3.33 19.41 -8.84
CA LYS A 53 3.84 18.69 -10.00
C LYS A 53 4.41 17.31 -9.63
N GLN A 54 5.09 17.19 -8.48
CA GLN A 54 5.63 15.91 -8.01
C GLN A 54 4.51 14.93 -7.64
N ALA A 55 3.40 15.44 -7.09
CA ALA A 55 2.21 14.63 -6.82
C ALA A 55 1.54 14.18 -8.13
N ALA A 56 1.43 15.05 -9.13
CA ALA A 56 0.94 14.67 -10.45
C ALA A 56 1.82 13.59 -11.11
N GLU A 57 3.14 13.71 -11.01
CA GLU A 57 4.09 12.69 -11.47
C GLU A 57 3.91 11.36 -10.74
N PHE A 58 3.70 11.37 -9.42
CA PHE A 58 3.37 10.18 -8.65
C PHE A 58 2.06 9.52 -9.12
N VAL A 59 0.99 10.31 -9.29
CA VAL A 59 -0.31 9.81 -9.79
C VAL A 59 -0.15 9.17 -11.16
N ASN A 60 0.55 9.83 -12.08
CA ASN A 60 0.84 9.30 -13.41
C ASN A 60 1.63 7.97 -13.36
N PHE A 61 2.63 7.89 -12.48
CA PHE A 61 3.46 6.71 -12.29
C PHE A 61 2.69 5.50 -11.75
N VAL A 62 1.82 5.70 -10.75
CA VAL A 62 1.03 4.58 -10.22
C VAL A 62 -0.04 4.12 -11.20
N GLN A 63 -0.64 5.02 -11.97
CA GLN A 63 -1.56 4.67 -13.04
C GLN A 63 -0.86 3.95 -14.21
N SER A 64 0.38 4.34 -14.56
CA SER A 64 1.13 3.65 -15.61
C SER A 64 1.43 2.20 -15.21
N ARG A 65 1.81 1.96 -13.95
CA ARG A 65 2.01 0.60 -13.42
C ARG A 65 0.78 -0.28 -13.50
N TYR A 66 -0.41 0.29 -13.27
CA TYR A 66 -1.67 -0.43 -13.44
C TYR A 66 -1.91 -0.79 -14.92
N ARG A 67 -1.76 0.17 -15.83
CA ARG A 67 -1.91 -0.06 -17.28
C ARG A 67 -0.91 -1.09 -17.83
N GLU A 68 0.32 -1.06 -17.32
CA GLU A 68 1.41 -1.97 -17.70
C GLU A 68 1.34 -3.33 -16.99
N LYS A 69 0.35 -3.54 -16.11
CA LYS A 69 0.15 -4.78 -15.34
C LYS A 69 1.33 -5.13 -14.42
N THR A 70 2.09 -4.13 -14.00
CA THR A 70 3.29 -4.31 -13.15
C THR A 70 3.02 -3.99 -11.68
N GLY A 71 1.92 -3.32 -11.37
CA GLY A 71 1.52 -3.00 -10.00
C GLY A 71 0.13 -2.37 -9.94
N ILE A 72 -0.34 -2.14 -8.72
CA ILE A 72 -1.62 -1.47 -8.47
C ILE A 72 -1.52 -0.69 -7.15
N ARG A 73 -2.04 0.53 -7.15
CA ARG A 73 -2.05 1.42 -5.98
C ARG A 73 -3.44 2.01 -5.82
N TRP A 74 -3.99 1.87 -4.62
CA TRP A 74 -5.28 2.43 -4.25
C TRP A 74 -5.09 3.72 -3.46
N ALA A 75 -5.99 4.69 -3.70
CA ALA A 75 -6.31 5.71 -2.72
C ALA A 75 -7.09 5.06 -1.57
N ILE A 76 -6.76 5.42 -0.33
CA ILE A 76 -7.52 5.08 0.86
C ILE A 76 -8.47 6.25 1.14
N THR A 77 -9.77 6.00 1.11
CA THR A 77 -10.78 6.99 1.48
C THR A 77 -11.65 6.52 2.62
N LEU A 78 -12.11 7.45 3.47
CA LEU A 78 -13.11 7.16 4.50
C LEU A 78 -14.45 6.88 3.85
N ARG A 79 -15.12 5.80 4.28
CA ARG A 79 -16.42 5.36 3.73
C ARG A 79 -17.51 6.43 3.88
N ASP A 80 -17.57 7.09 5.04
CA ASP A 80 -18.68 7.98 5.37
C ASP A 80 -18.57 9.36 4.70
N THR A 81 -17.34 9.82 4.45
CA THR A 81 -17.09 11.18 3.95
C THR A 81 -16.48 11.21 2.56
N GLY A 82 -15.93 10.10 2.07
CA GLY A 82 -15.14 10.04 0.85
C GLY A 82 -13.76 10.70 0.96
N ALA A 83 -13.38 11.21 2.14
CA ALA A 83 -12.14 11.95 2.34
C ALA A 83 -10.92 11.05 2.09
N PHE A 84 -9.96 11.55 1.30
CA PHE A 84 -8.68 10.89 1.09
C PHE A 84 -7.84 10.95 2.37
N ILE A 85 -7.26 9.80 2.74
CA ILE A 85 -6.44 9.71 3.96
C ILE A 85 -5.08 9.04 3.74
N GLY A 86 -4.80 8.53 2.54
CA GLY A 86 -3.55 7.82 2.27
C GLY A 86 -3.59 6.98 1.01
N THR A 87 -2.57 6.15 0.81
CA THR A 87 -2.51 5.17 -0.28
C THR A 87 -1.99 3.82 0.21
N VAL A 88 -2.37 2.74 -0.46
CA VAL A 88 -1.86 1.37 -0.22
C VAL A 88 -1.74 0.66 -1.56
N GLY A 89 -0.76 -0.22 -1.74
CA GLY A 89 -0.70 -0.98 -2.98
C GLY A 89 0.41 -2.00 -3.09
N MET A 90 0.35 -2.68 -4.24
CA MET A 90 1.30 -3.66 -4.74
C MET A 90 2.22 -2.96 -5.75
N ASN A 91 3.40 -2.58 -5.29
CA ASN A 91 4.37 -1.78 -6.03
C ASN A 91 5.08 -2.57 -7.14
N SER A 92 5.13 -3.90 -7.09
CA SER A 92 5.76 -4.70 -8.13
C SER A 92 5.22 -6.11 -8.08
N ILE A 93 4.59 -6.57 -9.16
CA ILE A 93 4.08 -7.94 -9.31
C ILE A 93 5.02 -8.69 -10.25
N ILE A 94 5.72 -9.68 -9.72
CA ILE A 94 6.69 -10.49 -10.48
C ILE A 94 6.43 -11.94 -10.14
N GLN A 95 6.02 -12.75 -11.12
CA GLN A 95 5.55 -14.12 -10.84
C GLN A 95 4.53 -14.09 -9.68
N HIS A 96 4.48 -15.10 -8.82
CA HIS A 96 3.51 -15.22 -7.73
C HIS A 96 3.85 -14.36 -6.49
N ARG A 97 4.62 -13.27 -6.64
CA ARG A 97 5.01 -12.41 -5.52
C ARG A 97 4.80 -10.93 -5.81
N THR A 98 4.57 -10.18 -4.74
CA THR A 98 4.50 -8.73 -4.78
C THR A 98 5.29 -8.05 -3.67
N VAL A 99 5.69 -6.80 -3.88
CA VAL A 99 6.18 -5.89 -2.83
C VAL A 99 5.10 -4.86 -2.56
N ILE A 100 4.73 -4.66 -1.30
CA ILE A 100 3.71 -3.68 -0.91
C ILE A 100 4.33 -2.37 -0.42
N GLY A 101 3.55 -1.31 -0.52
CA GLY A 101 3.86 -0.02 0.08
C GLY A 101 2.58 0.71 0.45
N TYR A 102 2.68 1.58 1.43
CA TYR A 102 1.53 2.31 1.94
C TYR A 102 1.95 3.56 2.69
N ASP A 103 1.06 4.55 2.68
CA ASP A 103 1.27 5.88 3.24
C ASP A 103 -0.05 6.36 3.83
N LEU A 104 -0.02 6.96 5.02
CA LEU A 104 -1.21 7.46 5.70
C LEU A 104 -0.95 8.88 6.18
N SER A 105 -1.93 9.76 6.01
CA SER A 105 -1.88 11.11 6.57
C SER A 105 -1.72 11.05 8.09
N GLU A 106 -0.83 11.89 8.62
CA GLU A 106 -0.48 11.95 10.05
C GLU A 106 -1.73 12.09 10.95
N ALA A 107 -2.70 12.89 10.53
CA ALA A 107 -3.96 13.10 11.26
C ALA A 107 -4.75 11.81 11.52
N HIS A 108 -4.48 10.75 10.74
CA HIS A 108 -5.18 9.47 10.77
C HIS A 108 -4.35 8.34 11.40
N TRP A 109 -3.14 8.62 11.90
CA TRP A 109 -2.29 7.64 12.57
C TRP A 109 -2.88 7.15 13.89
N GLY A 110 -2.50 5.95 14.32
CA GLY A 110 -2.93 5.36 15.59
C GLY A 110 -4.39 4.88 15.64
N ARG A 111 -5.19 5.11 14.58
CA ARG A 111 -6.62 4.76 14.52
C ARG A 111 -6.92 3.39 13.90
N GLY A 112 -5.88 2.66 13.52
CA GLY A 112 -5.99 1.31 12.94
C GLY A 112 -6.40 1.28 11.46
N TYR A 113 -6.45 2.41 10.75
CA TYR A 113 -6.82 2.44 9.33
C TYR A 113 -5.81 1.74 8.42
N MET A 114 -4.50 1.89 8.67
CA MET A 114 -3.50 1.26 7.81
C MET A 114 -3.55 -0.28 7.87
N PRO A 115 -3.59 -0.93 9.05
CA PRO A 115 -3.82 -2.38 9.11
C PRO A 115 -5.09 -2.84 8.38
N GLU A 116 -6.20 -2.10 8.51
CA GLU A 116 -7.45 -2.42 7.80
C GLU A 116 -7.30 -2.33 6.27
N ALA A 117 -6.65 -1.27 5.77
CA ALA A 117 -6.39 -1.10 4.35
C ALA A 117 -5.47 -2.19 3.79
N VAL A 118 -4.38 -2.52 4.50
CA VAL A 118 -3.45 -3.58 4.08
C VAL A 118 -4.13 -4.95 4.14
N GLN A 119 -4.96 -5.23 5.17
CA GLN A 119 -5.73 -6.47 5.26
C GLN A 119 -6.62 -6.67 4.02
N ALA A 120 -7.39 -5.65 3.61
CA ALA A 120 -8.24 -5.74 2.42
C ALA A 120 -7.42 -5.95 1.13
N MET A 121 -6.28 -5.27 1.01
CA MET A 121 -5.35 -5.45 -0.10
C MET A 121 -4.74 -6.87 -0.10
N LEU A 122 -4.46 -7.47 1.06
CA LEU A 122 -3.97 -8.85 1.17
C LEU A 122 -5.03 -9.86 0.74
N GLU A 123 -6.29 -9.68 1.17
CA GLU A 123 -7.42 -10.52 0.73
C GLU A 123 -7.52 -10.52 -0.79
N TYR A 124 -7.38 -9.35 -1.41
CA TYR A 124 -7.34 -9.22 -2.87
C TYR A 124 -6.11 -9.90 -3.48
N ALA A 125 -4.91 -9.60 -2.99
CA ALA A 125 -3.65 -10.16 -3.50
C ALA A 125 -3.66 -11.70 -3.53
N PHE A 126 -4.15 -12.33 -2.46
CA PHE A 126 -4.21 -13.79 -2.37
C PHE A 126 -5.38 -14.40 -3.15
N SER A 127 -6.48 -13.67 -3.36
CA SER A 127 -7.62 -14.13 -4.18
C SER A 127 -7.25 -14.20 -5.66
N VAL A 128 -6.44 -13.24 -6.15
CA VAL A 128 -5.93 -13.22 -7.55
C VAL A 128 -4.72 -14.14 -7.79
N GLY A 129 -4.38 -14.98 -6.80
CA GLY A 129 -3.40 -16.05 -6.99
C GLY A 129 -1.94 -15.67 -6.73
N LEU A 130 -1.67 -14.55 -6.04
CA LEU A 130 -0.36 -14.34 -5.45
C LEU A 130 -0.13 -15.35 -4.31
N TYR A 131 1.11 -15.73 -4.11
CA TYR A 131 1.52 -16.69 -3.07
C TYR A 131 2.32 -16.02 -1.95
N ARG A 132 3.04 -14.94 -2.28
CA ARG A 132 3.94 -14.24 -1.36
C ARG A 132 3.78 -12.73 -1.47
N VAL A 133 3.58 -12.07 -0.33
CA VAL A 133 3.56 -10.62 -0.21
C VAL A 133 4.77 -10.19 0.61
N GLN A 134 5.48 -9.15 0.17
CA GLN A 134 6.71 -8.69 0.81
C GLN A 134 6.61 -7.22 1.14
N ALA A 135 7.30 -6.78 2.18
CA ALA A 135 7.49 -5.37 2.49
C ALA A 135 8.96 -5.12 2.81
N MET A 136 9.44 -3.94 2.44
CA MET A 136 10.77 -3.47 2.79
C MET A 136 10.64 -2.22 3.65
N VAL A 137 11.30 -2.21 4.80
CA VAL A 137 11.14 -1.15 5.80
C VAL A 137 12.50 -0.59 6.19
N ILE A 138 12.67 0.73 6.16
CA ILE A 138 13.88 1.38 6.67
C ILE A 138 13.98 1.12 8.19
N PRO A 139 15.13 0.66 8.71
CA PRO A 139 15.35 0.50 10.14
C PRO A 139 14.98 1.77 10.93
N GLY A 140 14.18 1.60 11.99
CA GLY A 140 13.64 2.70 12.80
C GLY A 140 12.20 3.09 12.48
N ASN A 141 11.63 2.65 11.35
CA ASN A 141 10.20 2.84 11.06
C ASN A 141 9.32 1.84 11.84
N GLN A 142 9.23 2.05 13.15
CA GLN A 142 8.49 1.15 14.04
C GLN A 142 6.98 1.16 13.80
N ALA A 143 6.44 2.22 13.18
CA ALA A 143 5.04 2.25 12.80
C ALA A 143 4.74 1.20 11.72
N SER A 144 5.56 1.12 10.67
CA SER A 144 5.42 0.12 9.61
C SER A 144 5.66 -1.30 10.13
N VAL A 145 6.69 -1.52 10.95
CA VAL A 145 6.96 -2.84 11.58
C VAL A 145 5.73 -3.34 12.35
N ARG A 146 5.13 -2.51 13.21
CA ARG A 146 3.92 -2.90 13.96
C ARG A 146 2.72 -3.24 13.07
N VAL A 147 2.54 -2.55 11.95
CA VAL A 147 1.49 -2.88 10.98
C VAL A 147 1.73 -4.28 10.39
N LEU A 148 2.97 -4.55 9.96
CA LEU A 148 3.35 -5.82 9.35
C LEU A 148 3.22 -6.98 10.35
N GLU A 149 3.75 -6.83 11.55
CA GLU A 149 3.66 -7.85 12.62
C GLU A 149 2.20 -8.14 12.99
N LYS A 150 1.36 -7.11 13.12
CA LYS A 150 -0.07 -7.28 13.42
C LYS A 150 -0.81 -8.09 12.34
N LEU A 151 -0.37 -7.99 11.09
CA LEU A 151 -0.94 -8.71 9.95
C LEU A 151 -0.26 -10.07 9.71
N GLY A 152 0.63 -10.49 10.61
CA GLY A 152 1.28 -11.79 10.58
C GLY A 152 2.46 -11.89 9.62
N PHE A 153 2.96 -10.77 9.10
CA PHE A 153 4.24 -10.78 8.38
C PHE A 153 5.37 -11.19 9.31
N ARG A 154 6.35 -11.89 8.76
CA ARG A 154 7.57 -12.29 9.46
C ARG A 154 8.76 -11.52 8.90
N GLU A 155 9.61 -11.03 9.79
CA GLU A 155 10.92 -10.53 9.41
C GLU A 155 11.80 -11.68 8.92
N GLU A 156 12.44 -11.52 7.77
CA GLU A 156 13.36 -12.49 7.18
C GLU A 156 14.82 -12.06 7.31
N GLY A 157 15.07 -10.78 7.57
CA GLY A 157 16.39 -10.25 7.88
C GLY A 157 16.63 -8.84 7.37
N LEU A 158 17.88 -8.39 7.55
CA LEU A 158 18.37 -7.08 7.14
C LEU A 158 19.14 -7.16 5.82
N LEU A 159 18.64 -6.49 4.79
CA LEU A 159 19.32 -6.27 3.53
C LEU A 159 20.26 -5.08 3.66
N ARG A 160 21.58 -5.33 3.75
CA ARG A 160 22.60 -4.29 3.94
C ARG A 160 22.86 -3.51 2.65
N SER A 161 22.91 -2.18 2.73
CA SER A 161 23.16 -1.27 1.61
C SER A 161 22.30 -1.56 0.37
N TRP A 162 21.04 -1.95 0.58
CA TRP A 162 20.17 -2.47 -0.47
C TRP A 162 19.58 -1.38 -1.37
N TYR A 163 19.23 -0.24 -0.79
CA TYR A 163 18.52 0.82 -1.51
C TYR A 163 19.36 2.09 -1.58
N HIS A 164 19.58 2.62 -2.79
CA HIS A 164 20.33 3.86 -2.99
C HIS A 164 19.37 5.02 -3.22
N TRP A 165 19.42 6.03 -2.36
CA TRP A 165 18.59 7.23 -2.45
C TRP A 165 19.31 8.43 -1.82
N GLU A 166 19.21 9.60 -2.46
CA GLU A 166 19.91 10.84 -2.08
C GLU A 166 21.42 10.68 -1.83
N GLY A 167 22.10 9.91 -2.67
CA GLY A 167 23.56 9.70 -2.57
C GLY A 167 23.98 8.80 -1.40
N ARG A 168 23.03 8.15 -0.73
CA ARG A 168 23.26 7.25 0.40
C ARG A 168 22.69 5.86 0.10
N TYR A 169 23.41 4.84 0.56
CA TYR A 169 22.89 3.47 0.65
C TYR A 169 22.19 3.26 1.99
N TRP A 170 21.01 2.67 1.92
CA TRP A 170 20.14 2.38 3.05
C TRP A 170 20.01 0.87 3.23
N ASP A 171 20.11 0.45 4.49
CA ASP A 171 19.72 -0.89 4.89
C ASP A 171 18.18 -1.00 4.87
N MET A 172 17.66 -2.19 4.57
CA MET A 172 16.22 -2.45 4.53
C MET A 172 15.90 -3.73 5.31
N LEU A 173 14.97 -3.66 6.26
CA LEU A 173 14.36 -4.85 6.85
C LEU A 173 13.43 -5.48 5.83
N SER A 174 13.59 -6.78 5.60
CA SER A 174 12.75 -7.58 4.70
C SER A 174 11.68 -8.32 5.51
N PHE A 175 10.43 -8.14 5.13
CA PHE A 175 9.29 -8.84 5.70
C PHE A 175 8.54 -9.62 4.62
N SER A 176 7.94 -10.74 5.00
CA SER A 176 7.06 -11.49 4.10
C SER A 176 5.85 -12.10 4.80
N LEU A 177 4.82 -12.35 4.00
CA LEU A 177 3.64 -13.12 4.37
C LEU A 177 3.30 -14.09 3.24
N LEU A 178 3.14 -15.37 3.58
CA LEU A 178 2.77 -16.41 2.63
C LEU A 178 1.26 -16.69 2.65
N LYS A 179 0.71 -17.10 1.51
CA LYS A 179 -0.71 -17.43 1.37
C LYS A 179 -1.23 -18.45 2.42
N PRO A 180 -0.51 -19.53 2.77
CA PRO A 180 -0.97 -20.47 3.81
C PRO A 180 -0.99 -19.90 5.23
N GLU A 181 -0.21 -18.84 5.47
CA GLU A 181 -0.10 -18.17 6.78
C GLU A 181 -1.15 -17.07 6.94
N PHE A 182 -1.63 -16.53 5.83
CA PHE A 182 -2.67 -15.53 5.82
C PHE A 182 -3.94 -16.05 6.50
N ARG A 183 -4.52 -15.19 7.34
CA ARG A 183 -5.81 -15.41 7.98
C ARG A 183 -6.72 -14.29 7.48
N PRO A 184 -7.70 -14.60 6.61
CA PRO A 184 -8.66 -13.59 6.20
C PRO A 184 -9.42 -13.11 7.44
N GLU A 185 -9.88 -11.87 7.40
CA GLU A 185 -10.71 -11.37 8.49
C GLU A 185 -11.99 -12.22 8.48
N SER A 186 -12.36 -12.81 9.62
CA SER A 186 -13.61 -13.57 9.73
C SER A 186 -14.77 -12.58 9.60
N ARG A 187 -15.15 -12.27 8.36
CA ARG A 187 -16.22 -11.34 8.03
C ARG A 187 -17.53 -11.86 8.62
N ARG A 188 -18.15 -11.09 9.51
CA ARG A 188 -19.59 -11.09 9.71
C ARG A 188 -20.22 -10.52 8.44
N PHE A 189 -20.33 -11.34 7.39
CA PHE A 189 -21.03 -10.93 6.18
C PHE A 189 -22.53 -10.79 6.49
N SER A 190 -23.03 -9.56 6.56
CA SER A 190 -24.44 -9.29 6.23
C SER A 190 -24.49 -9.16 4.71
N GLY A 191 -24.95 -10.22 4.05
CA GLY A 191 -25.17 -10.21 2.62
C GLY A 191 -26.30 -9.24 2.26
N VAL A 192 -26.10 -8.46 1.21
CA VAL A 192 -27.20 -7.95 0.40
C VAL A 192 -26.84 -8.26 -1.05
N GLN A 193 -27.43 -9.34 -1.56
CA GLN A 193 -27.61 -9.55 -3.00
C GLN A 193 -28.68 -8.57 -3.48
N HIS A 194 -28.44 -7.91 -4.60
CA HIS A 194 -29.49 -7.47 -5.52
C HIS A 194 -29.17 -8.09 -6.88
#